data_AF-A0A351HBR2-F1
#
_entry.id   AF-A0A351HBR2-F1
#
_cell.length_a   1.000
_cell.length_b   1.000
_cell.length_c   1.000
_cell.angle_alpha   90.00
_cell.angle_beta   90.00
_cell.angle_gamma   90.00
#
_symmetry.space_group_name_H-M   'P 1'
#
loop_
_entity.id
_entity.type
_entity.pdbx_description
1 polymer ?
#
loop_
_entity_poly.entity_id
_entity_poly.type
_entity_poly.pdbx_seq_one_letter_code
_entity_poly.pdbx_strand_id
1 'polypeptide(L)'
;MLAFYTTLAQVSAAAPPDLPSTANVVFVGFLFVMIVLALLATITSAIGAVFIRQAAREAAKAAVAAQKAAESARSVPAPLAGTFSPAVDPGSGTSGESAGADDSTILAVVAAAVHTVIGDRPHRVVSVRSTGPGWAQEGRRQIFSSHRVR
;
A
#
# COMPACT_ATOMS: atom_id res chain seq x y z
N MET A 1 21.69 59.81 18.49
CA MET A 1 20.99 58.64 17.92
C MET A 1 21.44 57.28 18.47
N LEU A 2 22.43 57.20 19.38
CA LEU A 2 22.87 55.92 19.99
C LEU A 2 22.29 55.66 21.39
N ALA A 3 21.73 56.68 22.06
CA ALA A 3 21.25 56.55 23.43
C ALA A 3 19.90 55.81 23.57
N PHE A 4 19.06 55.78 22.52
CA PHE A 4 17.75 55.13 22.57
C PHE A 4 17.80 53.61 22.35
N TYR A 5 18.86 53.09 21.72
CA TYR A 5 19.01 51.64 21.50
C TYR A 5 19.51 50.92 22.75
N THR A 6 20.29 51.59 23.60
CA THR A 6 20.82 51.00 24.85
C THR A 6 19.74 50.84 25.93
N THR A 7 18.68 51.67 25.92
CA THR A 7 17.63 51.62 26.96
C THR A 7 16.66 50.45 26.77
N LEU A 8 16.45 49.97 25.54
CA LEU A 8 15.59 48.81 25.24
C LEU A 8 16.23 47.48 25.65
N ALA A 9 17.56 47.38 25.66
CA ALA A 9 18.27 46.18 26.11
C ALA A 9 18.25 46.01 27.64
N GLN A 10 18.13 47.10 28.40
CA GLN A 10 18.16 47.10 29.86
C GLN A 10 16.78 46.88 30.52
N VAL A 11 15.68 47.13 29.81
CA VAL A 11 14.33 46.96 30.38
C VAL A 11 13.85 45.49 30.42
N SER A 12 14.61 44.56 29.83
CA SER A 12 14.33 43.11 29.93
C SER A 12 14.95 42.45 31.18
N ALA A 13 15.81 43.16 31.92
CA ALA A 13 16.57 42.59 33.03
C ALA A 13 15.92 42.80 34.41
N ALA A 14 14.75 43.44 34.49
CA ALA A 14 14.12 43.84 35.75
C ALA A 14 12.64 43.40 35.82
N ALA A 15 12.40 42.10 35.71
CA ALA A 15 11.26 41.46 36.34
C ALA A 15 11.82 40.35 37.24
N PRO A 16 11.52 40.32 38.55
CA PRO A 16 11.78 39.11 39.32
C PRO A 16 11.00 37.99 38.62
N PRO A 17 11.64 36.93 38.12
CA PRO A 17 10.89 35.79 37.63
C PRO A 17 10.13 35.26 38.84
N ASP A 18 8.81 35.27 38.80
CA ASP A 18 8.02 34.35 39.60
C ASP A 18 8.36 32.94 39.09
N LEU A 19 9.53 32.45 39.50
CA LEU A 19 10.17 31.20 39.07
C LEU A 19 9.17 30.02 38.99
N PRO A 20 8.25 29.81 39.95
CA PRO A 20 7.27 28.73 39.82
C PRO A 20 6.24 28.99 38.71
N SER A 21 5.77 30.23 38.52
CA SER A 21 4.73 30.56 37.55
C SER A 21 5.24 30.49 36.10
N THR A 22 6.43 31.05 35.83
CA THR A 22 7.04 30.96 34.50
C THR A 22 7.46 29.53 34.18
N ALA A 23 8.04 28.80 35.14
CA ALA A 23 8.37 27.39 34.93
C ALA A 23 7.11 26.55 34.65
N ASN A 24 6.02 26.77 35.37
CA ASN A 24 4.75 26.07 35.13
C ASN A 24 4.20 26.33 33.72
N VAL A 25 4.22 27.57 33.22
CA VAL A 25 3.76 27.86 31.85
C VAL A 25 4.63 27.15 30.81
N VAL A 26 5.95 27.15 30.99
CA VAL A 26 6.88 26.43 30.10
C VAL A 26 6.65 24.93 30.15
N PHE A 27 6.49 24.35 31.35
CA PHE A 27 6.22 22.92 31.52
C PHE A 27 4.88 22.51 30.91
N VAL A 28 3.81 23.29 31.10
CA VAL A 28 2.49 23.01 30.52
C VAL A 28 2.55 23.09 28.99
N GLY A 29 3.20 24.11 28.44
CA GLY A 29 3.39 24.24 27.00
C GLY A 29 4.23 23.11 26.40
N PHE A 30 5.34 22.77 27.05
CA PHE A 30 6.20 21.65 26.64
C PHE A 30 5.47 20.31 26.70
N LEU A 31 4.75 20.04 27.80
CA LEU A 31 3.97 18.81 27.97
C LEU A 31 2.87 18.71 26.91
N PHE A 32 2.18 19.82 26.61
CA PHE A 32 1.19 19.86 25.54
C PHE A 32 1.80 19.47 24.19
N VAL A 33 2.96 20.06 23.83
CA VAL A 33 3.67 19.71 22.59
C VAL A 33 4.09 18.24 22.59
N MET A 34 4.63 17.72 23.69
CA MET A 34 5.01 16.31 23.80
C MET A 34 3.82 15.37 23.63
N ILE A 35 2.66 15.70 24.20
CA ILE A 35 1.43 14.92 24.04
C ILE A 35 0.98 14.94 22.58
N VAL A 36 0.95 16.11 21.93
CA VAL A 36 0.55 16.23 20.52
C VAL A 36 1.48 15.43 19.61
N LEU A 37 2.80 15.54 19.82
CA LEU A 37 3.79 14.76 19.07
C LEU A 37 3.65 13.26 19.34
N ALA A 38 3.39 12.84 20.57
CA ALA A 38 3.14 11.44 20.91
C ALA A 38 1.85 10.93 20.26
N LEU A 39 0.78 11.73 20.19
CA LEU A 39 -0.48 11.37 19.53
C LEU A 39 -0.28 11.21 18.02
N LEU A 40 0.41 12.15 17.38
CA LEU A 40 0.76 12.07 15.97
C LEU A 40 1.64 10.85 15.69
N ALA A 41 2.67 10.63 16.51
CA ALA A 41 3.56 9.47 16.39
C ALA A 41 2.82 8.15 16.60
N THR A 42 1.87 8.08 17.54
CA THR A 42 1.04 6.87 17.74
C THR A 42 0.12 6.62 16.57
N ILE A 43 -0.46 7.64 15.94
CA ILE A 43 -1.27 7.48 14.72
C ILE A 43 -0.39 6.96 13.56
N THR A 44 0.79 7.56 13.33
CA THR A 44 1.72 7.09 12.31
C THR A 44 2.20 5.66 12.58
N SER A 45 2.52 5.35 13.84
CA SER A 45 2.94 4.02 14.29
C SER A 45 1.83 2.99 14.17
N ALA A 46 0.58 3.34 14.50
CA ALA A 46 -0.57 2.46 14.37
C ALA A 46 -0.80 2.04 12.92
N ILE A 47 -0.67 2.99 11.97
CA ILE A 47 -0.76 2.69 10.54
C ILE A 47 0.35 1.72 10.13
N GLY A 48 1.61 2.01 10.49
CA GLY A 48 2.74 1.12 10.20
C GLY A 48 2.60 -0.27 10.82
N ALA A 49 2.14 -0.36 12.06
CA ALA A 49 1.93 -1.62 12.79
C ALA A 49 0.80 -2.47 12.17
N VAL A 50 -0.24 -1.84 11.62
CA VAL A 50 -1.32 -2.54 10.91
C VAL A 50 -0.80 -3.14 9.60
N PHE A 51 0.02 -2.42 8.83
CA PHE A 51 0.65 -2.98 7.62
C PHE A 51 1.57 -4.16 7.92
N ILE A 52 2.41 -4.07 8.96
CA ILE A 52 3.28 -5.18 9.38
C ILE A 52 2.44 -6.38 9.85
N ARG A 53 1.34 -6.14 10.60
CA ARG A 53 0.42 -7.20 11.02
C ARG A 53 -0.34 -7.85 9.85
N GLN A 54 -0.68 -7.08 8.82
CA GLN A 54 -1.32 -7.62 7.62
C GLN A 54 -0.34 -8.49 6.82
N ALA A 55 0.89 -8.01 6.59
CA ALA A 55 1.94 -8.79 5.93
C ALA A 55 2.25 -10.10 6.68
N ALA A 56 2.33 -10.05 8.02
CA ALA A 56 2.53 -11.25 8.84
C ALA A 56 1.34 -12.23 8.76
N ARG A 57 0.10 -11.73 8.70
CA ARG A 57 -1.09 -12.58 8.51
C ARG A 57 -1.13 -13.21 7.12
N GLU A 58 -0.71 -12.50 6.08
CA GLU A 58 -0.61 -13.07 4.73
C GLU A 58 0.49 -14.13 4.64
N ALA A 59 1.65 -13.88 5.24
CA ALA A 59 2.72 -14.86 5.34
C ALA A 59 2.29 -16.12 6.12
N ALA A 60 1.53 -15.96 7.21
CA ALA A 60 0.98 -17.09 7.96
C ALA A 60 -0.06 -17.88 7.15
N LYS A 61 -0.94 -17.20 6.40
CA LYS A 61 -1.89 -17.86 5.49
C LYS A 61 -1.16 -18.60 4.36
N ALA A 62 -0.10 -18.03 3.81
CA ALA A 62 0.75 -18.69 2.81
C ALA A 62 1.46 -19.93 3.38
N ALA A 63 1.96 -19.86 4.62
CA ALA A 63 2.58 -21.00 5.29
C ALA A 63 1.58 -22.13 5.58
N VAL A 64 0.35 -21.79 5.99
CA VAL A 64 -0.73 -22.79 6.19
C VAL A 64 -1.18 -23.40 4.86
N ALA A 65 -1.25 -22.61 3.79
CA ALA A 65 -1.54 -23.12 2.44
C ALA A 65 -0.42 -24.06 1.94
N ALA A 66 0.85 -23.73 2.21
CA ALA A 66 2.00 -24.58 1.89
C ALA A 66 2.00 -25.89 2.69
N GLN A 67 1.64 -25.87 3.98
CA GLN A 67 1.50 -27.09 4.78
C GLN A 67 0.35 -27.97 4.32
N LYS A 68 -0.79 -27.37 3.96
CA LYS A 68 -1.95 -28.12 3.42
C LYS A 68 -1.65 -28.74 2.05
N ALA A 69 -0.82 -28.09 1.23
CA ALA A 69 -0.30 -28.65 -0.01
C ALA A 69 0.71 -29.79 0.23
N ALA A 70 1.58 -29.67 1.24
CA ALA A 70 2.52 -30.73 1.62
C ALA A 70 1.82 -31.96 2.23
N GLU A 71 0.73 -31.78 2.97
CA GLU A 71 -0.08 -32.87 3.52
C GLU A 71 -0.91 -33.57 2.43
N SER A 72 -1.43 -32.81 1.45
CA SER A 72 -2.10 -33.36 0.26
C SER A 72 -1.14 -34.13 -0.66
N ALA A 73 0.16 -33.79 -0.65
CA ALA A 73 1.21 -34.55 -1.34
C ALA A 73 1.62 -35.83 -0.57
N ARG A 74 1.35 -35.90 0.74
CA ARG A 74 1.66 -37.06 1.58
C ARG A 74 0.57 -38.14 1.58
N SER A 75 -0.64 -37.81 1.10
CA SER A 75 -1.77 -38.73 1.00
C SER A 75 -1.91 -39.44 -0.37
N VAL A 76 -0.92 -39.35 -1.27
CA VAL A 76 -0.93 -40.13 -2.51
C VAL A 76 -0.14 -41.42 -2.31
N PRO A 77 -0.80 -42.60 -2.21
CA PRO A 77 -0.10 -43.86 -2.34
C PRO A 77 0.38 -44.01 -3.79
N ALA A 78 1.58 -44.56 -3.93
CA ALA A 78 2.35 -44.74 -5.16
C ALA A 78 1.51 -45.08 -6.41
N PRO A 79 1.70 -44.37 -7.55
CA PRO A 79 1.36 -44.95 -8.83
C PRO A 79 2.51 -45.89 -9.21
N LEU A 80 2.21 -47.19 -9.15
CA LEU A 80 2.96 -48.23 -9.81
C LEU A 80 3.31 -47.80 -11.24
N ALA A 81 4.56 -48.10 -11.60
CA ALA A 81 5.04 -48.16 -12.96
C ALA A 81 4.01 -48.90 -13.85
N GLY A 82 3.45 -48.17 -14.80
CA GLY A 82 2.57 -48.67 -15.83
C GLY A 82 2.89 -47.93 -17.11
N THR A 83 3.83 -48.48 -17.86
CA THR A 83 4.05 -48.26 -19.29
C THR A 83 2.73 -48.07 -20.02
N PHE A 84 2.58 -47.01 -20.81
CA PHE A 84 2.09 -47.00 -22.20
C PHE A 84 2.03 -45.55 -22.71
N SER A 85 3.04 -45.18 -23.50
CA SER A 85 2.89 -44.22 -24.60
C SER A 85 2.42 -45.04 -25.82
N PRO A 86 1.63 -44.50 -26.78
CA PRO A 86 2.20 -43.49 -27.68
C PRO A 86 1.25 -42.40 -28.24
N ALA A 87 1.88 -41.27 -28.55
CA ALA A 87 1.74 -40.45 -29.77
C ALA A 87 0.38 -39.86 -30.19
N VAL A 88 0.27 -38.52 -30.09
CA VAL A 88 -0.19 -37.63 -31.17
C VAL A 88 0.63 -36.32 -31.16
N ASP A 89 1.36 -36.14 -32.25
CA ASP A 89 1.90 -34.94 -32.94
C ASP A 89 2.44 -33.70 -32.18
N PRO A 90 3.68 -33.23 -32.50
CA PRO A 90 4.30 -32.03 -31.95
C PRO A 90 3.97 -30.80 -32.79
N GLY A 91 2.91 -30.09 -32.40
CA GLY A 91 2.60 -28.75 -32.91
C GLY A 91 2.90 -27.67 -31.86
N SER A 92 4.12 -27.13 -31.89
CA SER A 92 4.54 -25.87 -31.25
C SER A 92 4.85 -25.90 -29.74
N GLY A 93 6.07 -26.34 -29.39
CA GLY A 93 6.89 -25.71 -28.34
C GLY A 93 7.90 -24.77 -29.03
N THR A 94 8.43 -23.70 -28.45
CA THR A 94 8.61 -23.34 -27.04
C THR A 94 8.98 -21.86 -26.98
N SER A 95 8.36 -21.12 -26.05
CA SER A 95 8.91 -20.03 -25.21
C SER A 95 7.71 -19.44 -24.45
N GLY A 96 7.55 -19.48 -23.13
CA GLY A 96 8.37 -19.94 -22.01
C GLY A 96 7.81 -19.28 -20.75
N GLU A 97 7.32 -20.09 -19.80
CA GLU A 97 7.44 -19.89 -18.34
C GLU A 97 7.33 -18.45 -17.73
N SER A 98 6.32 -17.64 -18.08
CA SER A 98 5.98 -16.38 -17.33
C SER A 98 4.58 -15.82 -17.57
N ALA A 99 3.89 -16.23 -18.65
CA ALA A 99 2.61 -15.63 -19.06
C ALA A 99 1.45 -15.80 -18.05
N GLY A 100 1.48 -16.82 -17.19
CA GLY A 100 0.43 -17.02 -16.18
C GLY A 100 0.56 -16.10 -14.95
N ALA A 101 1.77 -15.65 -14.63
CA ALA A 101 2.02 -14.79 -13.47
C ALA A 101 1.56 -13.35 -13.74
N ASP A 102 1.79 -12.85 -14.96
CA ASP A 102 1.39 -11.50 -15.36
C ASP A 102 -0.14 -11.38 -15.42
N ASP A 103 -0.82 -12.36 -16.03
CA ASP A 103 -2.28 -12.38 -16.10
C ASP A 103 -2.94 -12.49 -14.72
N SER A 104 -2.41 -13.35 -13.84
CA SER A 104 -2.92 -13.48 -12.46
C SER A 104 -2.66 -12.23 -11.62
N THR A 105 -1.52 -11.57 -11.83
CA THR A 105 -1.21 -10.28 -11.19
C THR A 105 -2.19 -9.20 -11.65
N ILE A 106 -2.47 -9.11 -12.95
CA ILE A 106 -3.45 -8.16 -13.50
C ILE A 106 -4.85 -8.43 -12.94
N LEU A 107 -5.27 -9.70 -12.87
CA LEU A 107 -6.56 -10.09 -12.29
C LEU A 107 -6.66 -9.74 -10.80
N ALA A 108 -5.59 -9.94 -10.03
CA ALA A 108 -5.55 -9.59 -8.61
C ALA A 108 -5.66 -8.06 -8.41
N VAL A 109 -4.95 -7.27 -9.21
CA VAL A 109 -5.02 -5.79 -9.16
C VAL A 109 -6.41 -5.30 -9.55
N VAL A 110 -7.00 -5.84 -10.63
CA VAL A 110 -8.36 -5.49 -11.06
C VAL A 110 -9.38 -5.88 -9.99
N ALA A 111 -9.28 -7.07 -9.40
CA ALA A 111 -10.18 -7.52 -8.34
C ALA A 111 -10.09 -6.63 -7.09
N ALA A 112 -8.86 -6.26 -6.67
CA ALA A 112 -8.64 -5.34 -5.57
C ALA A 112 -9.26 -3.96 -5.85
N ALA A 113 -9.01 -3.38 -7.04
CA ALA A 113 -9.58 -2.10 -7.43
C ALA A 113 -11.12 -2.12 -7.42
N VAL A 114 -11.73 -3.15 -8.02
CA VAL A 114 -13.20 -3.32 -8.04
C VAL A 114 -13.75 -3.43 -6.62
N HIS A 115 -13.10 -4.18 -5.73
CA HIS A 115 -13.50 -4.32 -4.33
C HIS A 115 -13.48 -2.97 -3.59
N THR A 116 -12.47 -2.12 -3.83
CA THR A 116 -12.40 -0.79 -3.19
C THR A 116 -13.47 0.18 -3.64
N VAL A 117 -13.90 0.10 -4.91
CA VAL A 117 -14.83 1.07 -5.50
C VAL A 117 -16.30 0.67 -5.28
N ILE A 118 -16.61 -0.64 -5.38
CA ILE A 118 -17.99 -1.13 -5.37
C ILE A 118 -18.40 -1.72 -4.01
N GLY A 119 -17.44 -1.96 -3.11
CA GLY A 119 -17.69 -2.49 -1.75
C GLY A 119 -18.00 -3.99 -1.73
N ASP A 120 -18.66 -4.45 -0.65
CA ASP A 120 -18.77 -5.87 -0.24
C ASP A 120 -19.69 -6.77 -1.09
N ARG A 121 -20.12 -6.34 -2.28
CA ARG A 121 -20.91 -7.22 -3.15
C ARG A 121 -19.97 -8.20 -3.89
N PRO A 122 -20.39 -9.45 -4.12
CA PRO A 122 -19.59 -10.39 -4.89
C PRO A 122 -19.59 -10.01 -6.38
N HIS A 123 -18.41 -9.77 -6.93
CA HIS A 123 -18.20 -9.45 -8.35
C HIS A 123 -17.30 -10.48 -9.01
N ARG A 124 -17.59 -10.84 -10.27
CA ARG A 124 -16.77 -11.75 -11.08
C ARG A 124 -16.23 -11.01 -12.30
N VAL A 125 -14.92 -11.08 -12.51
CA VAL A 125 -14.29 -10.61 -13.74
C VAL A 125 -14.61 -11.60 -14.85
N VAL A 126 -15.39 -11.16 -15.84
CA VAL A 126 -15.84 -12.00 -16.97
C VAL A 126 -14.81 -12.00 -18.10
N SER A 127 -14.23 -10.84 -18.40
CA SER A 127 -13.20 -10.69 -19.44
C SER A 127 -12.31 -9.50 -19.13
N VAL A 128 -11.01 -9.65 -19.35
CA VAL A 128 -10.06 -8.55 -19.38
C VAL A 128 -9.52 -8.46 -20.79
N ARG A 129 -9.56 -7.26 -21.37
CA ARG A 129 -9.01 -6.98 -22.69
C ARG A 129 -7.85 -6.02 -22.53
N SER A 130 -6.67 -6.41 -23.00
CA SER A 130 -5.58 -5.45 -23.13
C SER A 130 -5.94 -4.44 -24.22
N THR A 131 -5.78 -3.16 -23.91
CA THR A 131 -5.86 -2.12 -24.94
C THR A 131 -4.43 -1.80 -25.38
N GLY A 132 -4.24 -1.61 -26.68
CA GLY A 132 -2.91 -1.29 -27.23
C GLY A 132 -2.39 0.06 -26.72
N PRO A 133 -1.08 0.32 -26.90
CA PRO A 133 -0.49 1.62 -26.56
C PRO A 133 -1.14 2.71 -27.43
N GLY A 134 -1.91 3.61 -26.81
CA GLY A 134 -2.67 4.63 -27.55
C GLY A 134 -3.82 5.30 -26.80
N TRP A 135 -4.17 4.79 -25.61
CA TRP A 135 -5.27 5.34 -24.80
C TRP A 135 -5.13 6.85 -24.51
N ALA A 136 -3.90 7.34 -24.33
CA ALA A 136 -3.64 8.76 -24.12
C ALA A 136 -4.03 9.63 -25.35
N GLN A 137 -3.84 9.14 -26.58
CA GLN A 137 -4.25 9.86 -27.79
C GLN A 137 -5.76 9.77 -28.01
N GLU A 138 -6.38 8.63 -27.67
CA GLU A 138 -7.83 8.47 -27.77
C GLU A 138 -8.57 9.38 -26.79
N GLY A 139 -8.08 9.53 -25.55
CA GLY A 139 -8.62 10.50 -24.59
C GLY A 139 -8.56 11.94 -25.11
N ARG A 140 -7.45 12.34 -25.75
CA ARG A 140 -7.34 13.66 -26.40
C ARG A 140 -8.37 13.82 -27.51
N ARG A 141 -8.54 12.81 -28.37
CA ARG A 141 -9.54 12.84 -29.46
C ARG A 141 -10.96 12.98 -28.92
N GLN A 142 -11.31 12.33 -27.81
CA GLN A 142 -12.63 12.47 -27.19
C GLN A 142 -12.88 13.88 -26.65
N ILE A 143 -11.86 14.52 -26.07
CA ILE A 143 -11.94 15.92 -25.60
C ILE A 143 -12.22 16.86 -26.79
N PHE A 144 -11.50 16.70 -27.90
CA PHE A 144 -11.74 17.50 -29.12
C PHE A 144 -13.03 17.12 -29.86
N SER A 145 -13.54 15.89 -29.67
CA SER A 145 -14.83 15.50 -30.25
C SER A 145 -16.03 16.13 -29.52
N SER A 146 -15.88 16.39 -28.22
CA SER A 146 -16.92 17.03 -27.40
C SER A 146 -16.91 18.56 -27.51
N HIS A 147 -15.75 19.17 -27.77
CA HIS A 147 -15.61 20.58 -28.12
C HIS A 147 -15.34 20.73 -29.63
N ARG A 148 -16.37 21.00 -30.44
CA ARG A 148 -16.18 21.38 -31.85
C ARG A 148 -15.42 22.70 -31.93
N VAL A 149 -14.10 22.63 -32.03
CA VAL A 149 -13.25 23.78 -32.37
C VAL A 149 -13.49 24.07 -33.86
N ARG A 150 -14.11 25.21 -34.14
CA ARG A 150 -14.19 25.82 -35.47
C ARG A 150 -12.95 26.66 -35.73
#